data_AF-A0A2N1QGC0-F1
#
_entry.id   AF-A0A2N1QGC0-F1
#
_cell.length_a   1.000
_cell.length_b   1.000
_cell.length_c   1.000
_cell.angle_alpha   90.00
_cell.angle_beta   90.00
_cell.angle_gamma   90.00
#
_symmetry.space_group_name_H-M   'P 1'
#
loop_
_entity.id
_entity.type
_entity.pdbx_description
1 polymer ?
#
loop_
_entity_poly.entity_id
_entity_poly.type
_entity_poly.pdbx_seq_one_letter_code
_entity_poly.pdbx_strand_id
1 'polypeptide(L)'
;MTKEKRKKDEFVDDGTTIANMNVEGFRWYQSKKTQQLRKNLVEVDLSPKERRAIVKGAFLAFLPVFLVIVGSFIAVYLLFLYFASTR
;
A
#
# COMPACT_ATOMS: atom_id res chain seq x y z
N MET A 1 10.81 -46.86 14.97
CA MET A 1 9.95 -46.62 13.78
C MET A 1 9.84 -45.11 13.57
N THR A 2 10.66 -44.57 12.68
CA THR A 2 10.73 -43.13 12.42
C THR A 2 9.59 -42.77 11.47
N LYS A 3 8.65 -41.91 11.90
CA LYS A 3 7.53 -41.46 11.06
C LYS A 3 8.04 -40.54 9.95
N GLU A 4 7.97 -40.99 8.70
CA GLU A 4 8.16 -40.12 7.54
C GLU A 4 7.10 -39.02 7.51
N LYS A 5 7.55 -37.77 7.47
CA LYS A 5 6.67 -36.62 7.26
C LYS A 5 6.27 -36.58 5.79
N ARG A 6 4.99 -36.81 5.49
CA ARG A 6 4.43 -36.64 4.15
C ARG A 6 4.64 -35.20 3.69
N LYS A 7 5.33 -35.02 2.55
CA LYS A 7 5.45 -33.73 1.86
C LYS A 7 4.04 -33.33 1.44
N LYS A 8 3.58 -32.15 1.85
CA LYS A 8 2.33 -31.58 1.33
C LYS A 8 2.64 -31.00 -0.04
N ASP A 9 1.85 -31.36 -1.03
CA ASP A 9 1.96 -30.80 -2.37
C ASP A 9 1.72 -29.28 -2.31
N GLU A 10 2.53 -28.54 -3.07
CA GLU A 10 2.36 -27.10 -3.23
C GLU A 10 1.12 -26.87 -4.08
N PHE A 11 0.11 -26.24 -3.48
CA PHE A 11 -1.06 -25.76 -4.21
C PHE A 11 -0.63 -24.57 -5.06
N VAL A 12 -0.37 -24.83 -6.35
CA VAL A 12 -0.16 -23.79 -7.37
C VAL A 12 -1.54 -23.36 -7.86
N ASP A 13 -1.90 -22.10 -7.61
CA ASP A 13 -3.16 -21.52 -8.06
C ASP A 13 -2.97 -20.97 -9.49
N ASP A 14 -3.62 -21.60 -10.47
CA ASP A 14 -3.60 -21.20 -11.88
C ASP A 14 -4.44 -19.93 -12.14
N GLY A 15 -5.05 -19.33 -11.11
CA GLY A 15 -5.87 -18.11 -11.20
C GLY A 15 -7.19 -18.32 -11.97
N THR A 16 -7.50 -19.56 -12.34
CA THR A 16 -8.68 -19.91 -13.10
C THR A 16 -9.89 -20.00 -12.18
N THR A 17 -10.91 -19.20 -12.48
CA THR A 17 -12.18 -19.26 -11.73
C THR A 17 -12.99 -20.48 -12.19
N ILE A 18 -13.03 -21.53 -11.37
CA ILE A 18 -13.82 -22.74 -11.65
C ILE A 18 -15.33 -22.46 -11.57
N ALA A 19 -15.74 -21.60 -10.62
CA ALA A 19 -17.13 -21.21 -10.44
C ALA A 19 -17.23 -19.74 -10.01
N ASN A 20 -18.16 -19.00 -10.60
CA ASN A 20 -18.41 -17.61 -10.22
C ASN A 20 -19.18 -17.56 -8.89
N MET A 21 -18.46 -17.37 -7.78
CA MET A 21 -19.02 -17.21 -6.43
C MET A 21 -19.28 -15.74 -6.05
N ASN A 22 -19.22 -14.82 -7.02
CA ASN A 22 -19.45 -13.41 -6.78
C ASN A 22 -20.96 -13.09 -6.73
N VAL A 23 -21.57 -13.33 -5.57
CA VAL A 23 -23.01 -13.17 -5.34
C VAL A 23 -23.29 -11.87 -4.60
N GLU A 24 -24.29 -11.12 -5.06
CA GLU A 24 -24.71 -9.84 -4.44
C GLU A 24 -25.22 -10.05 -3.00
N GLY A 25 -24.88 -9.12 -2.10
CA GLY A 25 -25.28 -9.16 -0.69
C GLY A 25 -24.33 -9.90 0.26
N PHE A 26 -23.33 -10.63 -0.26
CA PHE A 26 -22.31 -11.26 0.58
C PHE A 26 -21.14 -10.31 0.89
N ARG A 27 -20.45 -10.53 2.02
CA ARG A 27 -19.30 -9.72 2.45
C ARG A 27 -18.13 -9.72 1.46
N TRP A 28 -18.01 -10.76 0.65
CA TRP A 28 -16.96 -10.90 -0.37
C TRP A 28 -17.41 -10.51 -1.78
N TYR A 29 -18.63 -9.96 -1.91
CA TYR A 29 -19.09 -9.45 -3.20
C TYR A 29 -18.17 -8.35 -3.71
N GLN A 30 -17.71 -8.49 -4.95
CA GLN A 30 -16.95 -7.49 -5.66
C GLN A 30 -17.74 -7.05 -6.89
N SER A 31 -18.01 -5.75 -6.99
CA SER A 31 -18.62 -5.18 -8.19
C SER A 31 -17.77 -5.45 -9.43
N LYS A 32 -18.39 -5.53 -10.61
CA LYS A 32 -17.66 -5.67 -11.89
C LYS A 32 -16.59 -4.59 -12.07
N LYS A 33 -16.87 -3.36 -11.64
CA LYS A 33 -15.91 -2.24 -11.67
C LYS A 33 -14.68 -2.52 -10.80
N THR A 34 -14.88 -3.03 -9.59
CA THR A 34 -13.80 -3.38 -8.66
C THR A 34 -12.93 -4.52 -9.20
N GLN A 35 -13.56 -5.53 -9.81
CA GLN A 35 -12.83 -6.64 -10.43
C GLN A 35 -11.99 -6.19 -11.62
N GLN A 36 -12.55 -5.35 -12.50
CA GLN A 36 -11.82 -4.81 -13.65
C GLN A 36 -10.63 -3.96 -13.20
N LEU A 37 -10.81 -3.13 -12.16
CA LEU A 37 -9.73 -2.31 -11.60
C LEU A 37 -8.60 -3.20 -11.05
N ARG A 38 -8.93 -4.28 -10.34
CA ARG A 38 -7.93 -5.24 -9.86
C ARG A 38 -7.20 -5.93 -10.99
N LYS A 39 -7.91 -6.37 -12.04
CA LYS A 39 -7.28 -6.97 -13.22
C LYS A 39 -6.30 -6.00 -13.86
N ASN A 40 -6.70 -4.76 -14.09
CA ASN A 40 -5.82 -3.72 -14.62
C ASN A 40 -4.60 -3.50 -13.71
N LEU A 41 -4.75 -3.52 -12.38
CA LEU A 41 -3.63 -3.37 -11.44
C LEU A 41 -2.68 -4.57 -11.42
N VAL A 42 -3.18 -5.78 -11.67
CA VAL A 42 -2.39 -7.01 -11.76
C VAL A 42 -1.70 -7.13 -13.13
N GLU A 43 -2.35 -6.67 -14.19
CA GLU A 43 -1.78 -6.60 -15.54
C GLU A 43 -0.62 -5.61 -15.63
N VAL A 44 -0.59 -4.58 -14.77
CA VAL A 44 0.62 -3.79 -14.55
C VAL A 44 1.56 -4.62 -13.69
N ASP A 45 2.25 -5.56 -14.33
CA ASP A 45 3.18 -6.50 -13.73
C ASP A 45 4.47 -5.76 -13.27
N LEU A 46 4.33 -4.96 -12.21
CA LEU A 46 5.40 -4.12 -11.68
C LEU A 46 6.43 -4.99 -10.98
N SER A 47 7.68 -4.87 -11.41
CA SER A 47 8.79 -5.44 -10.66
C SER A 47 8.80 -4.85 -9.24
N PRO A 48 9.16 -5.63 -8.20
CA PRO A 48 9.33 -5.11 -6.85
C PRO A 48 10.29 -3.90 -6.77
N LYS A 49 11.21 -3.77 -7.73
CA LYS A 49 12.12 -2.61 -7.86
C LYS A 49 11.38 -1.36 -8.35
N GLU A 50 10.54 -1.51 -9.37
CA GLU A 50 9.75 -0.41 -9.96
C GLU A 50 8.71 0.10 -8.97
N ARG A 51 8.06 -0.82 -8.24
CA ARG A 51 7.13 -0.46 -7.17
C ARG A 51 7.78 0.45 -6.13
N ARG A 52 9.03 0.18 -5.74
CA ARG A 52 9.79 1.04 -4.81
C ARG A 52 10.14 2.39 -5.44
N ALA A 53 10.47 2.42 -6.74
CA ALA A 53 10.77 3.65 -7.45
C ALA A 53 9.54 4.58 -7.52
N ILE A 54 8.37 4.02 -7.83
CA ILE A 54 7.10 4.77 -7.85
C ILE A 54 6.80 5.35 -6.47
N VAL A 55 6.90 4.53 -5.42
CA VAL A 55 6.67 4.99 -4.04
C VAL A 55 7.64 6.10 -3.67
N LYS A 56 8.93 5.93 -3.95
CA LYS A 56 9.94 6.98 -3.69
C LYS A 56 9.64 8.27 -4.46
N GLY A 57 9.24 8.17 -5.73
CA GLY A 57 8.87 9.33 -6.55
C GLY A 57 7.66 10.08 -5.99
N ALA A 58 6.62 9.34 -5.58
CA ALA A 58 5.46 9.93 -4.94
C ALA A 58 5.82 10.65 -3.63
N PHE A 59 6.62 10.02 -2.77
CA PHE A 59 7.09 10.65 -1.53
C PHE A 59 7.94 11.91 -1.80
N LEU A 60 8.81 11.88 -2.82
CA LEU A 60 9.65 13.01 -3.17
C LEU A 60 8.81 14.21 -3.66
N ALA A 61 7.71 13.96 -4.37
CA ALA A 61 6.79 15.00 -4.81
C ALA A 61 6.08 15.71 -3.64
N PHE A 62 5.77 14.99 -2.55
CA PHE A 62 5.13 15.57 -1.37
C PHE A 62 6.12 16.14 -0.33
N LEU A 63 7.40 15.79 -0.45
CA LEU A 63 8.46 16.25 0.44
C LEU A 63 8.51 17.78 0.65
N PRO A 64 8.43 18.64 -0.38
CA PRO A 64 8.50 20.09 -0.16
C PRO A 64 7.34 20.63 0.69
N VAL A 65 6.12 20.14 0.45
CA VAL A 65 4.94 20.55 1.23
C VAL A 65 5.09 20.11 2.69
N PHE A 66 5.55 18.87 2.90
CA PHE A 66 5.81 18.36 4.24
C PHE A 66 6.85 19.20 4.99
N LEU A 67 7.95 19.58 4.32
CA LEU A 67 8.99 20.43 4.91
C LEU A 67 8.49 21.81 5.28
N VAL A 68 7.62 22.42 4.46
CA VAL A 68 7.02 23.72 4.79
C VAL A 68 6.14 23.62 6.03
N ILE A 69 5.32 22.57 6.13
CA ILE A 69 4.46 22.35 7.31
C ILE A 69 5.31 22.18 8.56
N VAL A 70 6.27 21.26 8.55
CA VAL A 70 7.18 21.03 9.69
C VAL A 70 7.97 22.30 10.03
N GLY A 71 8.48 22.99 9.01
CA GLY A 71 9.21 24.25 9.17
C GLY A 71 8.38 25.34 9.83
N SER A 72 7.09 25.44 9.49
CA SER A 72 6.19 26.42 10.10
C SER A 72 5.98 26.19 11.60
N PHE A 73 5.82 24.92 12.03
CA PHE A 73 5.72 24.58 13.45
C PHE A 73 7.00 24.90 14.21
N ILE A 74 8.16 24.57 13.63
CA ILE A 74 9.47 24.89 14.23
C ILE A 74 9.63 26.41 14.36
N ALA A 75 9.29 27.17 13.31
CA ALA A 75 9.40 28.63 13.32
C ALA A 75 8.53 29.26 14.42
N VAL A 76 7.28 28.83 14.55
CA VAL A 76 6.37 29.31 15.61
C VAL A 76 6.91 28.94 16.99
N TYR A 77 7.42 27.72 17.16
CA TYR A 77 8.00 27.27 18.43
C TYR A 77 9.23 28.09 18.84
N LEU A 78 10.16 28.35 17.91
CA LEU A 78 11.33 29.17 18.16
C LEU A 78 10.95 30.62 18.49
N LEU A 79 9.96 31.16 17.78
CA LEU A 79 9.45 32.51 18.02
C LEU A 79 8.81 32.60 19.42
N PHE A 80 8.03 31.59 19.82
CA PHE A 80 7.49 31.50 21.17
C PHE A 80 8.60 31.48 22.25
N LEU A 81 9.64 30.66 22.07
CA LEU A 81 10.78 30.62 23.00
C LEU A 81 11.51 31.96 23.07
N TYR A 82 11.72 32.62 21.94
CA TYR A 82 12.35 33.94 21.90
C TYR A 82 11.56 34.99 22.69
N PHE A 83 10.24 35.03 22.49
CA PHE A 83 9.35 35.93 23.23
C PHE A 83 9.25 35.59 24.73
N ALA A 84 9.31 34.30 25.09
CA ALA A 84 9.32 33.86 26.47
C ALA A 84 10.64 34.16 27.19
N SER A 85 11.78 34.17 26.46
CA SER A 85 13.11 34.46 27.01
C SER A 85 13.42 35.96 27.11
N THR A 86 12.71 36.81 26.35
CA THR A 86 12.95 38.26 26.29
C THR A 86 12.02 39.03 27.26
N ARG A 87 11.13 38.31 27.97
CA ARG A 87 10.37 38.81 29.13
C ARG A 87 11.01 38.32 30.41
#